data_AF-A0A1M5PZI1-F1
#
_entry.id   AF-A0A1M5PZI1-F1
#
_cell.length_a   1.000
_cell.length_b   1.000
_cell.length_c   1.000
_cell.angle_alpha   90.00
_cell.angle_beta   90.00
_cell.angle_gamma   90.00
#
_symmetry.space_group_name_H-M   'P 1'
#
loop_
_entity.id
_entity.type
_entity.pdbx_description
1 polymer ?
#
loop_
_entity_poly.entity_id
_entity_poly.type
_entity_poly.pdbx_seq_one_letter_code
_entity_poly.pdbx_strand_id
1 'polypeptide(L)'
;MQKLLPYFFSFVVVAALAIFLFYSGFRELFTVAVPEPPVEEQPAPEEPKAFTGRVVMPDSESILVLENSADRDIKKVATYFSGRAAGLHWLARPYFKKHRDAEDVIVGIRMTIDSLGRITCNEIEYTNAEDESLKDTLQRHIEYYWRYRKSEYGTTEIWLPIRFRAVY
;
A
#
# COMPACT_ATOMS: atom_id res chain seq x y z
N MET A 1 -18.47 -21.29 -84.57
CA MET A 1 -18.31 -21.52 -83.11
C MET A 1 -17.62 -20.38 -82.35
N GLN A 2 -17.28 -19.23 -82.94
CA GLN A 2 -16.58 -18.14 -82.20
C GLN A 2 -17.47 -17.20 -81.37
N LYS A 3 -18.80 -17.15 -81.60
CA LYS A 3 -19.71 -16.25 -80.87
C LYS A 3 -20.20 -16.80 -79.51
N LEU A 4 -19.93 -18.07 -79.21
CA LEU A 4 -20.34 -18.74 -77.96
C LEU A 4 -19.25 -18.71 -76.88
N LEU A 5 -17.99 -18.45 -77.25
CA LEU A 5 -16.85 -18.37 -76.35
C LEU A 5 -17.00 -17.33 -75.22
N PRO A 6 -17.46 -16.08 -75.48
CA PRO A 6 -17.62 -15.10 -74.40
C PRO A 6 -18.74 -15.46 -73.42
N TYR A 7 -19.81 -16.10 -73.90
CA TYR A 7 -20.92 -16.56 -73.06
C TYR A 7 -20.52 -17.77 -72.20
N PHE A 8 -19.70 -18.66 -72.75
CA PHE A 8 -19.14 -19.78 -71.99
C PHE A 8 -18.19 -19.28 -70.90
N PHE A 9 -17.34 -18.29 -71.22
CA PHE A 9 -16.46 -17.66 -70.24
C PHE A 9 -17.26 -16.94 -69.13
N SER A 10 -18.29 -16.17 -69.48
CA SER A 10 -19.14 -15.53 -68.46
C SER A 10 -19.87 -16.55 -67.59
N PHE A 11 -20.32 -17.67 -68.17
CA PHE A 11 -20.96 -18.74 -67.41
C PHE A 11 -20.00 -19.40 -66.43
N VAL A 12 -18.76 -19.69 -66.84
CA VAL A 12 -17.74 -20.26 -65.96
C VAL A 12 -17.38 -19.29 -64.83
N VAL A 13 -17.28 -18.00 -65.10
CA VAL A 13 -16.97 -16.98 -64.08
C VAL A 13 -18.11 -16.88 -63.06
N VAL A 14 -19.37 -16.84 -63.50
CA VAL A 14 -20.53 -16.79 -62.60
C VAL A 14 -20.66 -18.10 -61.80
N ALA A 15 -20.41 -19.25 -62.42
CA ALA A 15 -20.41 -20.54 -61.73
C ALA A 15 -19.31 -20.62 -60.67
N ALA A 16 -18.10 -20.15 -60.97
CA ALA A 16 -16.99 -20.10 -60.02
C ALA A 16 -17.30 -19.16 -58.84
N LEU A 17 -17.93 -18.00 -59.10
CA LEU A 17 -18.36 -17.08 -58.05
C LEU A 17 -19.43 -17.69 -57.15
N ALA A 18 -20.42 -18.38 -57.73
CA ALA A 18 -21.47 -19.06 -56.97
C ALA A 18 -20.92 -20.17 -56.07
N ILE A 19 -19.97 -20.96 -56.59
CA ILE A 19 -19.28 -22.01 -55.80
C ILE A 19 -18.46 -21.37 -54.67
N PHE A 20 -17.76 -20.27 -54.93
CA PHE A 20 -16.99 -19.55 -53.92
C PHE A 20 -17.88 -19.02 -52.79
N LEU A 21 -19.01 -18.37 -53.13
CA LEU A 21 -19.95 -17.84 -52.15
C LEU A 21 -20.64 -18.94 -51.34
N PHE A 22 -20.98 -20.05 -51.99
CA PHE A 22 -21.53 -21.21 -51.29
C PHE A 22 -20.50 -21.81 -50.32
N TYR A 23 -19.24 -21.94 -50.75
CA TYR A 23 -18.17 -22.47 -49.91
C TYR A 23 -17.83 -21.55 -48.73
N SER A 24 -17.81 -20.22 -48.93
CA SER A 24 -17.57 -19.26 -47.85
C SER A 24 -18.72 -19.24 -46.84
N GLY A 25 -19.97 -19.24 -47.30
CA GLY A 25 -21.15 -19.28 -46.41
C GLY A 25 -21.28 -20.60 -45.66
N PHE A 26 -20.95 -21.73 -46.30
CA PHE A 26 -20.93 -23.03 -45.65
C PHE A 26 -19.82 -23.12 -44.58
N ARG A 27 -18.69 -22.42 -44.78
CA ARG A 27 -17.60 -22.37 -43.79
C ARG A 27 -18.00 -21.63 -42.51
N GLU A 28 -18.76 -20.54 -42.64
CA GLU A 28 -19.27 -19.77 -41.48
C GLU A 28 -20.37 -20.52 -40.71
N LEU A 29 -21.21 -21.30 -41.42
CA LEU A 29 -22.27 -22.10 -40.79
C LEU A 29 -21.74 -23.31 -40.00
N PHE A 30 -20.55 -23.83 -40.35
CA PHE A 30 -19.93 -24.98 -39.70
C PHE A 30 -18.78 -24.65 -38.74
N THR A 31 -18.46 -23.37 -38.54
CA THR A 31 -17.69 -22.93 -37.37
C THR A 31 -18.56 -23.01 -36.11
N VAL A 32 -18.87 -24.23 -35.70
CA VAL A 32 -19.43 -24.52 -34.38
C VAL A 32 -18.39 -24.08 -33.37
N ALA A 33 -18.70 -23.02 -32.60
CA ALA A 33 -17.91 -22.62 -31.46
C ALA A 33 -17.73 -23.85 -30.58
N VAL A 34 -16.48 -24.31 -30.44
CA VAL A 34 -16.14 -25.36 -29.48
C VAL A 34 -16.58 -24.83 -28.12
N PRO A 35 -17.49 -25.51 -27.40
CA PRO A 35 -17.81 -25.09 -26.04
C PRO A 35 -16.51 -25.14 -25.26
N GLU A 36 -16.04 -23.97 -24.81
CA GLU A 36 -14.89 -23.89 -23.94
C GLU A 36 -15.21 -24.75 -22.70
N PRO A 37 -14.33 -25.70 -22.33
CA PRO A 37 -14.54 -26.46 -21.10
C PRO A 37 -14.66 -25.44 -19.96
N PRO A 38 -15.56 -25.66 -18.98
CA PRO A 38 -15.68 -24.75 -17.85
C PRO A 38 -14.30 -24.59 -17.23
N VAL A 39 -13.77 -23.36 -17.32
CA VAL A 39 -12.53 -22.98 -16.67
C VAL A 39 -12.81 -23.17 -15.18
N GLU A 40 -12.26 -24.22 -14.58
CA GLU A 40 -12.10 -24.26 -13.14
C GLU A 40 -11.35 -22.97 -12.79
N GLU A 41 -12.04 -22.04 -12.14
CA GLU A 41 -11.42 -20.87 -11.53
C GLU A 41 -10.38 -21.38 -10.55
N GLN A 42 -9.14 -21.56 -11.02
CA GLN A 42 -8.00 -21.56 -10.13
C GLN A 42 -8.10 -20.24 -9.37
N PRO A 43 -8.13 -20.25 -8.03
CA PRO A 43 -8.18 -19.01 -7.27
C PRO A 43 -7.03 -18.15 -7.79
N ALA A 44 -7.36 -16.94 -8.26
CA ALA A 44 -6.38 -15.99 -8.75
C ALA A 44 -5.23 -15.97 -7.73
N PRO A 45 -3.95 -16.08 -8.15
CA PRO A 45 -2.85 -15.96 -7.22
C PRO A 45 -3.04 -14.64 -6.47
N GLU A 46 -3.25 -14.73 -5.15
CA GLU A 46 -3.41 -13.54 -4.31
C GLU A 46 -2.24 -12.62 -4.62
N GLU A 47 -2.51 -11.45 -5.21
CA GLU A 47 -1.46 -10.47 -5.44
C GLU A 47 -0.76 -10.21 -4.10
N PRO A 48 0.59 -10.15 -4.06
CA PRO A 48 1.31 -9.97 -2.81
C PRO A 48 0.85 -8.68 -2.16
N LYS A 49 0.06 -8.85 -1.09
CA LYS A 49 -0.60 -7.84 -0.30
C LYS A 49 0.41 -6.78 0.14
N ALA A 50 0.28 -5.58 -0.41
CA ALA A 50 1.31 -4.56 -0.32
C ALA A 50 1.08 -3.69 0.92
N PHE A 51 2.08 -3.62 1.81
CA PHE A 51 2.09 -2.71 2.96
C PHE A 51 1.62 -1.30 2.56
N THR A 52 0.45 -0.91 3.07
CA THR A 52 -0.22 0.35 2.72
C THR A 52 0.37 1.58 3.42
N GLY A 53 1.31 1.41 4.35
CA GLY A 53 1.98 2.53 5.02
C GLY A 53 1.12 3.25 6.05
N ARG A 54 0.14 2.61 6.69
CA ARG A 54 -0.68 3.31 7.70
C ARG A 54 0.00 3.27 9.06
N VAL A 55 0.25 4.44 9.63
CA VAL A 55 0.72 4.61 11.01
C VAL A 55 -0.43 5.14 11.84
N VAL A 56 -0.75 4.45 12.93
CA VAL A 56 -1.74 4.88 13.92
C VAL A 56 -0.98 5.47 15.09
N MET A 57 -1.25 6.75 15.33
CA MET A 57 -0.76 7.46 16.50
C MET A 57 -1.74 7.28 17.66
N PRO A 58 -1.25 7.33 18.91
CA PRO A 58 -2.08 7.11 20.06
C PRO A 58 -2.92 8.35 20.39
N ASP A 59 -4.12 8.10 20.92
CA ASP A 59 -4.95 9.15 21.49
C ASP A 59 -4.32 9.69 22.78
N SER A 60 -4.77 10.87 23.24
CA SER A 60 -4.20 11.52 24.43
C SER A 60 -4.26 10.67 25.70
N GLU A 61 -5.22 9.75 25.80
CA GLU A 61 -5.38 8.85 26.95
C GLU A 61 -4.39 7.68 26.92
N SER A 62 -3.87 7.34 25.74
CA SER A 62 -2.88 6.28 25.56
C SER A 62 -1.45 6.78 25.76
N ILE A 63 -1.24 8.10 25.85
CA ILE A 63 0.06 8.69 26.12
C ILE A 63 0.27 8.70 27.64
N LEU A 64 1.27 7.96 28.10
CA LEU A 64 1.67 7.99 29.50
C LEU A 64 2.59 9.19 29.73
N VAL A 65 2.24 10.05 30.67
CA VAL A 65 3.03 11.22 31.05
C VAL A 65 3.87 10.84 32.27
N LEU A 66 5.19 10.87 32.11
CA LEU A 66 6.13 10.57 33.19
C LEU A 66 6.45 11.84 33.98
N GLU A 67 6.66 12.95 33.28
CA GLU A 67 6.90 14.26 33.87
C GLU A 67 6.27 15.35 33.00
N ASN A 68 5.68 16.38 33.60
CA ASN A 68 5.18 17.55 32.88
C ASN A 68 5.45 18.85 33.65
N SER A 69 6.73 19.17 33.87
CA SER A 69 7.13 20.41 34.54
C SER A 69 6.91 21.66 33.66
N ALA A 70 6.74 21.48 32.34
CA ALA A 70 6.41 22.54 31.39
C ALA A 70 4.90 22.85 31.24
N ASP A 71 4.03 22.21 32.05
CA ASP A 71 2.57 22.36 32.02
C ASP A 71 1.95 22.28 30.61
N ARG A 72 2.44 21.32 29.81
CA ARG A 72 1.96 21.15 28.43
C ARG A 72 0.60 20.46 28.41
N ASP A 73 -0.28 20.99 27.57
CA ASP A 73 -1.58 20.38 27.27
C ASP A 73 -1.40 19.10 26.44
N ILE A 74 -1.60 17.95 27.09
CA ILE A 74 -1.37 16.63 26.51
C ILE A 74 -2.29 16.34 25.32
N LYS A 75 -3.50 16.92 25.28
CA LYS A 75 -4.41 16.76 24.14
C LYS A 75 -3.85 17.41 22.88
N LYS A 76 -3.23 18.59 23.04
CA LYS A 76 -2.54 19.28 21.94
C LYS A 76 -1.26 18.56 21.52
N VAL A 77 -0.56 17.96 22.47
CA VAL A 77 0.62 17.13 22.20
C VAL A 77 0.22 15.89 21.37
N ALA A 78 -0.84 15.18 21.75
CA ALA A 78 -1.37 14.03 21.00
C ALA A 78 -1.84 14.43 19.59
N THR A 79 -2.52 15.58 19.46
CA THR A 79 -2.95 16.12 18.16
C THR A 79 -1.75 16.41 17.26
N TYR A 80 -0.68 16.98 17.82
CA TYR A 80 0.55 17.23 17.08
C TYR A 80 1.18 15.94 16.57
N PHE A 81 1.28 14.91 17.41
CA PHE A 81 1.82 13.61 16.99
C PHE A 81 0.97 12.94 15.93
N SER A 82 -0.35 13.02 16.05
CA SER A 82 -1.29 12.55 15.03
C SER A 82 -1.04 13.20 13.67
N GLY A 83 -0.74 14.51 13.64
CA GLY A 83 -0.33 15.21 12.42
C GLY A 83 1.02 14.76 11.83
N ARG A 84 1.85 14.05 12.61
CA ARG A 84 3.14 13.51 12.17
C ARG A 84 3.10 12.04 11.78
N ALA A 85 1.96 11.35 11.96
CA ALA A 85 1.77 9.95 11.60
C ALA A 85 2.21 9.65 10.16
N ALA A 86 1.79 10.50 9.22
CA ALA A 86 2.13 10.38 7.82
C ALA A 86 3.64 10.53 7.54
N GLY A 87 4.43 11.16 8.42
CA GLY A 87 5.88 11.24 8.26
C GLY A 87 6.60 9.92 8.54
N LEU A 88 5.95 9.00 9.27
CA LEU A 88 6.58 7.78 9.76
C LEU A 88 6.34 6.56 8.85
N HIS A 89 5.36 6.61 7.95
CA HIS A 89 4.93 5.41 7.19
C HIS A 89 6.05 4.73 6.40
N TRP A 90 6.93 5.53 5.79
CA TRP A 90 7.96 5.01 4.91
C TRP A 90 9.08 4.30 5.69
N LEU A 91 9.23 4.61 6.98
CA LEU A 91 10.28 4.07 7.84
C LEU A 91 10.13 2.57 8.03
N ALA A 92 8.89 2.08 8.14
CA ALA A 92 8.61 0.66 8.33
C ALA A 92 8.55 -0.14 7.01
N ARG A 93 8.57 0.55 5.86
CA ARG A 93 8.49 -0.11 4.54
C ARG A 93 9.60 -1.16 4.31
N PRO A 94 10.88 -0.92 4.64
CA PRO A 94 11.93 -1.93 4.49
C PRO A 94 11.68 -3.17 5.36
N TYR A 95 11.14 -2.97 6.57
CA TYR A 95 10.80 -4.05 7.49
C TYR A 95 9.70 -4.94 6.91
N PHE A 96 8.57 -4.35 6.51
CA PHE A 96 7.44 -5.10 5.94
C PHE A 96 7.75 -5.70 4.56
N LYS A 97 8.73 -5.14 3.81
CA LYS A 97 9.21 -5.76 2.57
C LYS A 97 9.94 -7.08 2.84
N LYS A 98 10.67 -7.18 3.95
CA LYS A 98 11.36 -8.41 4.39
C LYS A 98 10.40 -9.39 5.07
N HIS A 99 9.44 -8.87 5.83
CA HIS A 99 8.46 -9.66 6.59
C HIS A 99 7.06 -9.42 6.05
N ARG A 100 6.74 -10.08 4.93
CA ARG A 100 5.46 -9.88 4.21
C ARG A 100 4.24 -10.35 5.01
N ASP A 101 4.43 -11.35 5.86
CA ASP A 101 3.38 -11.94 6.70
C ASP A 101 3.46 -11.45 8.15
N ALA A 102 4.12 -10.30 8.39
CA ALA A 102 4.20 -9.72 9.72
C ALA A 102 2.86 -9.17 10.21
N GLU A 103 2.63 -9.25 11.51
CA GLU A 103 1.57 -8.50 12.19
C GLU A 103 1.92 -7.01 12.31
N ASP A 104 1.00 -6.23 12.85
CA ASP A 104 1.23 -4.82 13.17
C ASP A 104 2.47 -4.65 14.06
N VAL A 105 3.35 -3.71 13.71
CA VAL A 105 4.50 -3.37 14.54
C VAL A 105 4.12 -2.29 15.52
N ILE A 106 4.30 -2.55 16.81
CA ILE A 106 4.04 -1.62 17.91
C ILE A 106 5.38 -1.20 18.50
N VAL A 107 5.62 0.10 18.58
CA VAL A 107 6.84 0.68 19.16
C VAL A 107 6.45 1.65 20.27
N GLY A 108 6.92 1.40 21.49
CA GLY A 108 6.79 2.29 22.63
C GLY A 108 8.03 3.16 22.78
N ILE A 109 7.89 4.46 22.58
CA ILE A 109 9.03 5.40 22.60
C ILE A 109 8.93 6.30 23.82
N ARG A 110 9.97 6.30 24.65
CA ARG A 110 10.15 7.31 25.69
C ARG A 110 10.84 8.53 25.10
N MET A 111 10.22 9.69 25.25
CA MET A 111 10.72 10.93 24.68
C MET A 111 10.55 12.11 25.61
N THR A 112 11.48 13.06 25.51
CA THR A 112 11.44 14.32 26.24
C THR A 112 11.26 15.48 25.27
N ILE A 113 10.34 16.38 25.61
CA ILE A 113 10.14 17.67 24.96
C ILE A 113 10.75 18.76 25.84
N ASP A 114 11.79 19.42 25.35
CA ASP A 114 12.43 20.52 26.08
C ASP A 114 11.64 21.83 25.98
N SER A 115 12.08 22.87 26.68
CA SER A 115 11.46 24.20 26.64
C SER A 115 11.54 24.88 25.27
N LEU A 116 12.56 24.53 24.46
CA LEU A 116 12.71 25.00 23.09
C LEU A 116 11.84 24.22 22.09
N GLY A 117 11.11 23.20 22.56
CA GLY A 117 10.28 22.33 21.73
C GLY A 117 11.06 21.30 20.92
N ARG A 118 12.34 21.07 21.24
CA ARG A 118 13.11 19.95 20.68
C ARG A 118 12.64 18.67 21.34
N ILE A 119 12.58 17.62 20.54
CA ILE A 119 12.17 16.29 20.96
C ILE A 119 13.41 15.41 20.92
N THR A 120 13.71 14.77 22.04
CA THR A 120 14.76 13.76 22.18
C THR A 120 14.08 12.41 22.40
N CYS A 121 14.47 11.39 21.65
CA CYS A 121 14.04 10.03 21.95
C CYS A 121 15.04 9.44 22.94
N ASN A 122 14.62 9.23 24.17
CA ASN A 122 15.51 8.74 25.21
C ASN A 122 15.75 7.25 25.03
N GLU A 123 14.68 6.49 24.77
CA GLU A 123 14.73 5.04 24.64
C GLU A 123 13.51 4.52 23.85
N ILE A 124 13.69 3.39 23.17
CA ILE A 124 12.59 2.56 22.67
C ILE A 124 12.38 1.43 23.68
N GLU A 125 11.47 1.65 24.62
CA GLU A 125 11.25 0.74 25.75
C GLU A 125 10.55 -0.57 25.34
N TYR A 126 9.78 -0.53 24.26
CA TYR A 126 9.08 -1.70 23.76
C TYR A 126 9.04 -1.71 22.23
N THR A 127 9.30 -2.87 21.64
CA THR A 127 8.97 -3.16 20.25
C THR A 127 8.63 -4.65 20.13
N ASN A 128 7.70 -4.99 19.24
CA ASN A 128 7.50 -6.38 18.80
C ASN A 128 8.24 -6.71 17.49
N ALA A 129 8.91 -5.74 16.86
CA ALA A 129 9.78 -5.97 15.72
C ALA A 129 11.22 -6.26 16.16
N GLU A 130 11.81 -7.34 15.66
CA GLU A 130 13.21 -7.74 15.88
C GLU A 130 14.23 -6.93 15.04
N ASP A 131 13.81 -5.81 14.44
CA ASP A 131 14.65 -5.03 13.52
C ASP A 131 15.19 -3.74 14.18
N GLU A 132 16.46 -3.80 14.60
CA GLU A 132 17.19 -2.65 15.16
C GLU A 132 17.32 -1.50 14.14
N SER A 133 17.32 -1.77 12.84
CA SER A 133 17.43 -0.70 11.83
C SER A 133 16.18 0.18 11.79
N LEU A 134 15.01 -0.39 12.07
CA LEU A 134 13.76 0.35 12.18
C LEU A 134 13.81 1.31 13.38
N LYS A 135 14.29 0.82 14.53
CA LYS A 135 14.46 1.60 15.76
C LYS A 135 15.35 2.82 15.53
N ASP A 136 16.56 2.59 15.01
CA ASP A 136 17.54 3.63 14.73
C ASP A 136 17.00 4.70 13.77
N THR A 137 16.34 4.26 12.69
CA THR A 137 15.81 5.17 11.67
C THR A 137 14.65 6.00 12.25
N LEU A 138 13.79 5.40 13.06
CA LEU A 138 12.69 6.06 13.73
C LEU A 138 13.16 7.12 14.72
N GLN A 139 14.10 6.78 15.59
CA GLN A 139 14.70 7.71 16.54
C GLN A 139 15.31 8.92 15.82
N ARG A 140 16.17 8.68 14.83
CA ARG A 140 16.80 9.76 14.06
C ARG A 140 15.78 10.64 13.35
N HIS A 141 14.73 10.04 12.79
CA HIS A 141 13.69 10.80 12.11
C HIS A 141 12.96 11.74 13.07
N ILE A 142 12.55 11.24 14.24
CA ILE A 142 11.84 12.05 15.25
C ILE A 142 12.76 13.17 15.74
N GLU A 143 13.97 12.86 16.17
CA GLU A 143 14.91 13.86 16.72
C GLU A 143 15.29 14.93 15.71
N TYR A 144 15.42 14.57 14.44
CA TYR A 144 15.80 15.51 13.40
C TYR A 144 14.63 16.39 12.94
N TYR A 145 13.47 15.80 12.65
CA TYR A 145 12.36 16.49 11.98
C TYR A 145 11.28 17.01 12.91
N TRP A 146 11.08 16.41 14.10
CA TRP A 146 9.97 16.79 14.96
C TRP A 146 10.36 17.97 15.85
N ARG A 147 9.52 19.01 15.84
CA ARG A 147 9.65 20.18 16.69
C ARG A 147 8.27 20.57 17.20
N TYR A 148 8.12 20.59 18.52
CA TYR A 148 6.90 21.02 19.17
C TYR A 148 6.97 22.51 19.54
N ARG A 149 5.86 23.08 20.02
CA ARG A 149 5.80 24.47 20.45
C ARG A 149 6.72 24.70 21.66
N LYS A 150 7.37 25.87 21.75
CA LYS A 150 8.15 26.28 22.93
C LYS A 150 7.28 26.45 24.17
N SER A 151 7.84 26.19 25.36
CA SER A 151 7.28 26.58 26.66
C SER A 151 8.19 27.62 27.32
N GLU A 152 7.69 28.31 28.34
CA GLU A 152 8.48 29.32 29.07
C GLU A 152 9.61 28.67 29.88
N TYR A 153 9.34 27.52 30.49
CA TYR A 153 10.28 26.73 31.27
C TYR A 153 9.87 25.25 31.29
N GLY A 154 10.71 24.42 31.91
CA GLY A 154 10.43 23.00 32.18
C GLY A 154 10.64 22.05 31.01
N THR A 155 10.35 20.78 31.28
CA THR A 155 10.40 19.67 30.33
C THR A 155 9.12 18.85 30.43
N THR A 156 8.79 18.14 29.36
CA THR A 156 7.70 17.15 29.40
C THR A 156 8.26 15.83 28.91
N GLU A 157 8.24 14.82 29.77
CA GLU A 157 8.64 13.47 29.44
C GLU A 157 7.40 12.59 29.31
N ILE A 158 7.32 11.87 28.19
CA ILE A 158 6.18 11.03 27.84
C ILE A 158 6.65 9.71 27.26
N TRP A 159 5.74 8.75 27.33
CA TRP A 159 5.82 7.50 26.60
C TRP A 159 4.74 7.46 25.52
N LEU A 160 5.16 7.24 24.28
CA LEU A 160 4.32 7.30 23.09
C LEU A 160 4.26 5.92 22.40
N PRO A 161 3.10 5.22 22.45
CA PRO A 161 2.91 3.99 21.69
C PRO A 161 2.53 4.29 20.24
N ILE A 162 3.38 3.93 19.30
CA ILE A 162 3.14 4.06 17.85
C ILE A 162 2.83 2.68 17.27
N ARG A 163 1.79 2.57 16.44
CA ARG A 163 1.45 1.34 15.73
C ARG A 163 1.60 1.51 14.22
N PHE A 164 2.50 0.75 13.62
CA PHE A 164 2.63 0.61 12.18
C PHE A 164 1.75 -0.56 11.74
N ARG A 165 0.72 -0.27 10.95
CA ARG A 165 -0.22 -1.30 10.49
C ARG A 165 0.38 -2.08 9.33
N ALA A 166 0.43 -3.40 9.47
CA ALA A 166 0.87 -4.29 8.40
C ALA A 166 -0.09 -4.28 7.20
N VAL A 167 -1.37 -3.93 7.45
CA VAL A 167 -2.55 -4.22 6.62
C VAL A 167 -2.23 -4.50 5.14
N TYR A 168 -2.38 -5.80 4.90
CA TYR A 168 -2.50 -6.57 3.70
C TYR A 168 -3.53 -6.04 2.69
#